data_AF-A0A840HVK8-F1
#
_entry.id   AF-A0A840HVK8-F1
#
_cell.length_a   1.000
_cell.length_b   1.000
_cell.length_c   1.000
_cell.angle_alpha   90.00
_cell.angle_beta   90.00
_cell.angle_gamma   90.00
#
_symmetry.space_group_name_H-M   'P 1'
#
loop_
_entity.id
_entity.type
_entity.pdbx_description
1 polymer ?
#
loop_
_entity_poly.entity_id
_entity_poly.type
_entity_poly.pdbx_seq_one_letter_code
_entity_poly.pdbx_strand_id
1 'polypeptide(L)' 'MSSVPRSIMLACLLALPSCGSNDNDPGPGGVTVGEAEALNQAAEMLDDRLAGNATGAKTPGNGARD' A
#
# COMPACT_ATOMS: atom_id res chain seq x y z
N MET A 1 15.09 36.06 26.85
CA MET A 1 15.00 34.64 26.46
C MET A 1 14.27 33.88 27.57
N SER A 2 12.98 33.61 27.40
CA SER A 2 12.22 32.83 28.39
C SER A 2 12.66 31.36 28.34
N SER A 3 13.06 30.83 29.50
CA SER A 3 13.52 29.46 29.68
C SER A 3 12.38 28.48 29.40
N VAL A 4 12.47 27.73 28.29
CA VAL A 4 11.52 26.66 28.00
C VAL A 4 11.77 25.52 29.00
N PRO A 5 10.78 25.13 29.82
CA PRO A 5 10.95 24.08 30.80
C PRO A 5 11.24 22.75 30.10
N ARG A 6 12.25 22.02 30.58
CA ARG A 6 12.67 20.70 30.06
C ARG A 6 11.50 19.72 29.89
N SER A 7 10.48 19.84 30.73
CA SER A 7 9.24 19.07 30.68
C SER A 7 8.48 19.25 29.37
N ILE A 8 8.45 20.48 28.82
CA ILE A 8 7.79 20.79 27.54
C ILE A 8 8.57 20.15 26.38
N MET A 9 9.91 20.17 26.43
CA MET A 9 10.74 19.54 25.41
C MET A 9 10.52 18.01 25.38
N LEU A 10 10.43 17.37 26.55
CA LEU A 10 10.18 15.93 26.64
C LEU A 10 8.78 15.56 26.14
N ALA A 11 7.76 16.36 26.44
CA ALA A 11 6.39 16.16 25.97
C ALA A 11 6.29 16.23 24.43
N CYS A 12 7.02 17.13 23.79
CA CYS A 12 7.07 17.20 22.32
C CYS A 12 7.71 15.95 21.69
N LEU A 13 8.71 15.32 22.33
CA LEU A 13 9.34 14.10 21.81
C LEU A 13 8.39 12.89 21.84
N LEU A 14 7.46 12.85 22.79
CA LEU A 14 6.47 11.79 22.93
C LEU A 14 5.25 11.96 22.00
N ALA A 15 5.08 13.12 21.38
CA ALA A 15 3.97 13.44 20.46
C ALA A 15 4.25 13.09 18.99
N LEU A 16 5.44 12.56 18.65
CA LEU A 16 5.82 12.15 17.30
C LEU A 16 5.30 10.78 16.79
N PRO A 17 4.73 9.83 17.58
CA PRO A 17 4.35 8.53 17.03
C PRO A 17 3.14 8.60 16.07
N SER A 18 2.51 9.76 15.88
CA SER A 18 1.48 9.97 14.87
C SER A 18 2.04 10.25 13.47
N CYS A 19 3.37 10.32 13.30
CA CYS A 19 4.03 10.44 12.00
C CYS A 19 4.81 9.14 11.69
N GLY A 20 4.14 8.01 11.88
CA GLY A 20 4.67 6.68 11.61
C GLY A 20 3.69 5.91 10.74
N SER A 21 4.23 5.08 9.83
CA SER A 21 3.50 4.31 8.83
C SER A 21 2.27 3.63 9.41
N ASN A 22 1.10 4.15 9.03
CA ASN A 22 -0.21 3.61 9.35
C ASN A 22 -0.83 3.05 8.06
N ASP A 23 -1.66 2.01 8.15
CA ASP A 23 -2.29 1.42 6.96
C ASP A 23 -3.13 2.41 6.14
N ASN A 24 -3.56 3.51 6.75
CA ASN A 24 -4.32 4.59 6.10
C ASN A 24 -3.44 5.72 5.57
N ASP A 25 -2.12 5.63 5.69
CA ASP A 25 -1.24 6.66 5.14
C ASP A 25 -1.35 6.70 3.61
N PRO A 26 -1.31 7.89 3.01
CA PRO A 26 -1.35 8.04 1.56
C PRO A 26 -0.12 7.36 0.94
N GLY A 27 -0.37 6.34 0.13
CA GLY A 27 0.63 5.58 -0.61
C GLY A 27 0.76 6.02 -2.07
N PRO A 28 1.74 5.46 -2.80
CA PRO A 28 1.93 5.74 -4.23
C PRO A 28 0.70 5.32 -5.04
N GLY A 29 0.29 6.17 -5.99
CA GLY A 29 -0.91 5.94 -6.82
C GLY A 29 -2.22 6.47 -6.21
N GLY A 30 -2.17 7.14 -5.06
CA GLY A 30 -3.35 7.74 -4.43
C GLY A 30 -4.20 6.75 -3.62
N VAL A 31 -3.68 5.55 -3.39
CA VAL A 31 -4.27 4.52 -2.51
C VAL A 31 -3.51 4.47 -1.19
N THR A 32 -4.14 4.00 -0.12
CA THR A 32 -3.44 3.82 1.16
C THR A 32 -2.49 2.64 1.12
N VAL A 33 -1.55 2.58 2.06
CA VAL A 33 -0.62 1.44 2.18
C VAL A 33 -1.38 0.12 2.36
N GLY A 34 -2.42 0.11 3.20
CA GLY A 34 -3.26 -1.06 3.42
C GLY A 34 -4.11 -1.44 2.20
N GLU A 35 -4.60 -0.45 1.45
CA GLU A 35 -5.30 -0.69 0.18
C GLU A 35 -4.38 -1.34 -0.86
N ALA A 36 -3.15 -0.84 -1.00
CA ALA A 36 -2.17 -1.40 -1.92
C ALA A 36 -1.84 -2.87 -1.62
N GLU A 37 -1.68 -3.21 -0.33
CA GLU A 37 -1.40 -4.59 0.09
C GLU A 37 -2.59 -5.52 -0.15
N ALA A 38 -3.82 -5.06 0.12
CA ALA A 38 -5.03 -5.81 -0.18
C ALA A 38 -5.18 -6.09 -1.69
N LEU A 39 -4.83 -5.12 -2.54
CA LEU A 39 -4.81 -5.30 -3.99
C LEU A 39 -3.77 -6.33 -4.43
N ASN A 40 -2.59 -6.36 -3.80
CA ASN A 40 -1.55 -7.33 -4.11
C ASN A 40 -1.99 -8.76 -3.76
N GLN A 41 -2.58 -8.96 -2.57
CA GLN A 41 -3.12 -10.26 -2.17
C GLN A 41 -4.21 -10.75 -3.13
N ALA A 42 -5.09 -9.85 -3.57
CA ALA A 42 -6.10 -10.19 -4.56
C ALA A 42 -5.48 -10.62 -5.91
N ALA A 43 -4.41 -9.97 -6.35
CA ALA A 43 -3.68 -10.34 -7.56
C ALA A 43 -3.05 -11.74 -7.43
N GLU A 44 -2.41 -12.05 -6.30
CA GLU A 44 -1.83 -13.37 -6.03
C GLU A 44 -2.90 -14.49 -6.10
N MET A 45 -4.07 -14.27 -5.52
CA MET A 45 -5.19 -15.22 -5.60
C MET A 45 -5.71 -15.41 -7.04
N LEU A 46 -5.61 -14.41 -7.90
CA LEU A 46 -5.96 -14.53 -9.31
C LEU A 46 -4.87 -15.32 -10.04
N ASP A 47 -3.60 -15.00 -9.81
CA ASP A 47 -2.47 -15.69 -10.41
C ASP A 47 -2.47 -17.19 -10.08
N ASP A 48 -2.79 -17.57 -8.84
CA ASP A 48 -2.94 -18.98 -8.45
C ASP A 48 -4.04 -19.71 -9.23
N ARG A 49 -5.20 -19.05 -9.40
CA ARG A 49 -6.31 -19.59 -10.19
C ARG A 49 -5.92 -19.71 -11.65
N LEU A 50 -5.24 -18.71 -12.18
CA LEU A 50 -4.74 -18.69 -13.55
C LEU A 50 -3.67 -19.75 -13.77
N ALA A 51 -2.75 -19.97 -12.83
CA ALA A 51 -1.71 -21.01 -12.90
C ALA A 51 -2.33 -22.42 -12.92
N GLY A 52 -3.36 -22.66 -12.10
CA GLY A 52 -4.14 -23.90 -12.14
C GLY A 52 -4.98 -24.07 -13.42
N ASN A 53 -5.37 -22.96 -14.05
CA ASN A 53 -6.16 -22.90 -15.29
C ASN A 53 -5.31 -22.66 -16.56
N ALA A 54 -3.97 -22.58 -16.44
CA ALA A 54 -3.06 -22.08 -17.47
C ALA A 54 -2.95 -23.01 -18.68
N THR A 55 -3.51 -24.21 -18.62
CA THR A 55 -3.64 -25.08 -19.78
C THR A 55 -4.66 -24.57 -20.83
N GLY A 56 -5.38 -23.48 -20.58
CA GLY A 56 -6.41 -22.95 -21.49
C GLY A 56 -6.24 -21.50 -22.01
N ALA A 57 -5.24 -20.74 -21.56
CA ALA A 57 -5.25 -19.27 -21.70
C ALA A 57 -4.21 -18.67 -22.68
N LYS A 58 -3.57 -19.47 -23.55
CA LYS A 58 -2.90 -18.88 -24.73
C LYS A 58 -3.95 -18.58 -25.80
N THR A 59 -4.72 -17.52 -25.63
CA THR A 59 -5.35 -16.86 -26.78
C THR A 59 -4.23 -16.14 -27.54
N PRO A 60 -3.85 -16.58 -28.75
CA PRO A 60 -2.99 -15.76 -29.60
C PRO A 60 -3.81 -14.53 -29.99
N GLY A 61 -3.25 -13.34 -29.73
CA GLY A 61 -3.92 -12.07 -29.89
C GLY A 61 -4.67 -11.96 -31.22
N ASN A 62 -5.95 -11.62 -31.13
CA ASN A 62 -6.67 -11.09 -32.28
C ASN A 62 -6.71 -9.56 -32.17
N GLY A 63 -5.63 -8.94 -32.64
CA GLY A 63 -5.53 -7.49 -32.89
C GLY A 63 -5.92 -7.11 -34.32
N ALA A 64 -6.87 -7.81 -34.94
CA ALA A 64 -7.44 -7.45 -36.23
C ALA A 64 -8.90 -7.02 -36.07
N ARG A 65 -9.09 -5.75 -35.71
CA ARG A 65 -10.29 -5.00 -36.08
C ARG A 65 -9.84 -3.71 -36.75
N ASP A 66 -9.98 -3.77 -38.06
CA ASP A 66 -10.19 -2.69 -39.03
C ASP A 66 -10.95 -1.46 -38.48
#